data_AF-A0A658NJG6-F1
#
_entry.id   AF-A0A658NJG6-F1
#
_cell.length_a   1.000
_cell.length_b   1.000
_cell.length_c   1.000
_cell.angle_alpha   90.00
_cell.angle_beta   90.00
_cell.angle_gamma   90.00
#
_symmetry.space_group_name_H-M   'P 1'
#
loop_
_entity.id
_entity.type
_entity.pdbx_description
1 polymer ?
#
loop_
_entity_poly.entity_id
_entity_poly.type
_entity_poly.pdbx_seq_one_letter_code
_entity_poly.pdbx_strand_id
1 'polypeptide(L)' 'YDIDGVVVKVDSFQQQLDLGFTARAPRWAIAFKFPPEEKQTVLREIRIQVGRTGVLTPVAEFDPVTVAGSTIARATLHNI' A
#
# COMPACT_ATOMS: atom_id res chain seq x y z
N TYR A 1 -1.03 12.15 -10.51
CA TYR A 1 -1.14 12.34 -9.06
C TYR A 1 -1.77 11.09 -8.50
N ASP A 2 -1.14 10.43 -7.53
CA ASP A 2 -1.68 9.23 -6.90
C ASP A 2 -2.45 9.62 -5.65
N ILE A 3 -3.63 9.03 -5.47
CA ILE A 3 -4.49 9.22 -4.30
C ILE A 3 -4.73 7.87 -3.62
N ASP A 4 -4.62 7.82 -2.30
CA ASP A 4 -4.79 6.60 -1.51
C ASP A 4 -6.20 6.48 -0.88
N GLY A 5 -7.10 7.38 -1.29
CA GLY A 5 -8.47 7.48 -0.78
C GLY A 5 -9.00 8.90 -0.89
N VAL A 6 -10.04 9.17 -0.12
CA VAL A 6 -10.69 10.48 -0.01
C VAL A 6 -10.82 10.89 1.45
N VAL A 7 -10.89 12.19 1.72
CA VAL A 7 -11.18 12.70 3.07
C VAL A 7 -12.59 13.27 3.07
N VAL A 8 -13.46 12.67 3.88
CA VAL A 8 -14.82 13.18 4.08
C VAL A 8 -14.79 14.16 5.25
N LYS A 9 -15.36 15.35 5.06
CA LYS A 9 -15.40 16.42 6.07
C LYS A 9 -16.82 16.93 6.24
N VAL A 10 -17.19 17.26 7.47
CA VAL A 10 -18.38 18.07 7.76
C VAL A 10 -18.14 19.49 7.23
N ASP A 11 -19.03 20.00 6.39
CA ASP A 11 -18.82 21.28 5.70
C ASP A 11 -18.94 22.51 6.63
N SER A 12 -19.88 22.46 7.58
CA SER A 12 -20.12 23.58 8.51
C SER A 12 -19.00 23.76 9.53
N PHE A 13 -18.35 24.92 9.53
CA PHE A 13 -17.33 25.27 10.53
C PHE A 13 -17.86 25.28 11.97
N GLN A 14 -19.11 25.72 12.17
CA GLN A 14 -19.71 25.69 13.51
C GLN A 14 -19.80 24.25 14.02
N GLN A 15 -20.27 23.33 13.17
CA GLN A 15 -20.34 21.91 13.53
C GLN A 15 -18.96 21.30 13.77
N GLN A 16 -17.93 21.74 13.02
CA GLN A 16 -16.55 21.29 13.27
C GLN A 16 -16.05 21.73 14.65
N LEU A 17 -16.36 22.96 15.07
CA LEU A 17 -16.01 23.47 16.41
C LEU A 17 -16.72 22.68 17.50
N ASP A 18 -18.02 22.44 17.34
CA ASP A 18 -18.86 21.69 18.28
C ASP A 18 -18.39 20.23 18.42
N LEU A 19 -18.03 19.59 17.29
CA LEU A 19 -17.52 18.23 17.26
C LEU A 19 -16.10 18.13 17.84
N GLY A 20 -15.26 19.13 17.61
CA GLY A 20 -13.91 19.21 18.15
C GLY A 20 -12.96 18.08 17.71
N PHE A 21 -12.01 17.76 18.59
CA PHE A 21 -10.90 16.85 18.31
C PHE A 21 -10.78 15.77 19.39
N THR A 22 -10.19 14.64 19.00
CA THR A 22 -9.58 13.69 19.93
C THR A 22 -8.10 14.06 20.15
N ALA A 23 -7.38 13.31 21.00
CA ALA A 23 -5.94 13.51 21.18
C ALA A 23 -5.10 13.26 19.90
N ARG A 24 -5.66 12.63 18.86
CA ARG A 24 -4.93 12.25 17.64
C ARG A 24 -5.53 12.81 16.34
N ALA A 25 -6.83 13.07 16.29
CA ALA A 25 -7.54 13.40 15.05
C ALA A 25 -8.84 14.20 15.28
N PRO A 26 -9.28 15.02 14.29
CA PRO A 26 -10.59 15.67 14.32
C PRO A 26 -11.74 14.64 14.36
N ARG A 27 -12.84 15.00 15.01
CA ARG A 27 -14.06 14.17 15.01
C ARG A 27 -14.94 14.42 13.78
N TRP A 28 -14.74 15.55 13.11
CA TRP A 28 -15.54 16.03 11.97
C TRP A 28 -14.96 15.66 10.60
N ALA A 29 -13.86 14.89 10.55
CA ALA A 29 -13.27 14.40 9.31
C ALA A 29 -12.74 12.98 9.44
N ILE A 30 -12.83 12.21 8.37
CA ILE A 30 -12.29 10.85 8.29
C ILE A 30 -11.62 10.62 6.94
N ALA A 31 -10.45 9.96 6.97
CA ALA A 31 -9.81 9.46 5.77
C ALA A 31 -10.44 8.11 5.37
N PHE A 32 -11.14 8.10 4.25
CA PHE A 32 -11.67 6.90 3.64
C PHE A 32 -10.66 6.36 2.62
N LYS A 33 -9.84 5.41 3.05
CA LYS A 33 -8.77 4.82 2.24
C LYS A 33 -9.35 3.86 1.20
N PHE A 34 -8.78 3.86 0.00
CA PHE A 34 -9.09 2.80 -0.96
C PHE A 34 -8.58 1.45 -0.43
N PRO A 35 -9.31 0.35 -0.66
CA PRO A 35 -8.83 -0.95 -0.27
C PRO A 35 -7.48 -1.21 -0.96
N PRO A 36 -6.48 -1.74 -0.25
CA PRO A 36 -5.25 -2.17 -0.89
C PRO A 36 -5.60 -3.25 -1.93
N GLU A 37 -5.05 -3.13 -3.13
CA GLU A 37 -5.25 -4.15 -4.15
C GLU A 37 -4.34 -5.34 -3.83
N GLU A 38 -4.91 -6.37 -3.22
CA GLU A 38 -4.24 -7.64 -3.00
C GLU A 38 -4.66 -8.64 -4.07
N LYS A 39 -3.67 -9.39 -4.59
CA LYS A 39 -3.90 -10.45 -5.57
C LYS A 39 -3.09 -11.68 -5.19
N GLN A 40 -3.67 -12.84 -5.45
CA GLN A 40 -2.98 -14.12 -5.33
C GLN A 40 -2.40 -14.52 -6.69
N THR A 41 -1.21 -15.09 -6.68
CA THR A 41 -0.54 -15.65 -7.87
C THR A 41 0.29 -16.87 -7.45
N VAL A 42 0.74 -17.65 -8.43
CA VAL A 42 1.56 -18.83 -8.21
C VAL A 42 3.04 -18.43 -8.18
N LEU A 43 3.72 -18.77 -7.09
CA LEU A 43 5.19 -18.72 -7.01
C LEU A 43 5.77 -19.86 -7.86
N ARG A 44 6.57 -19.52 -8.87
CA ARG A 44 7.19 -20.47 -9.80
C ARG A 44 8.60 -20.85 -9.38
N GLU A 45 9.40 -19.85 -9.03
CA GLU A 45 10.81 -20.03 -8.70
C GLU A 45 11.26 -18.94 -7.72
N ILE A 46 12.28 -19.26 -6.90
CA ILE A 46 13.04 -18.27 -6.14
C ILE A 46 14.47 -18.30 -6.65
N ARG A 47 14.94 -17.18 -7.21
CA ARG A 47 16.30 -17.01 -7.72
C ARG A 47 17.12 -16.18 -6.73
N ILE A 48 18.40 -16.52 -6.58
CA ILE A 48 19.33 -15.74 -5.76
C ILE A 48 20.10 -14.77 -6.65
N GLN A 49 19.96 -13.47 -6.38
CA GLN A 49 20.75 -12.43 -7.01
C GLN A 49 21.92 -12.05 -6.11
N VAL A 50 23.11 -11.90 -6.70
CA VAL A 50 24.30 -11.44 -5.99
C VAL A 50 24.49 -9.95 -6.24
N GLY A 51 24.35 -9.15 -5.19
CA GLY A 51 24.59 -7.71 -5.22
C GLY A 51 26.07 -7.38 -5.36
N ARG A 52 26.37 -6.12 -5.72
CA ARG A 52 27.76 -5.64 -5.92
C ARG A 52 28.65 -5.77 -4.68
N THR A 53 28.05 -5.79 -3.49
CA THR A 53 28.73 -5.95 -2.19
C THR A 53 28.75 -7.41 -1.71
N GLY A 54 28.29 -8.38 -2.53
CA GLY A 54 28.19 -9.79 -2.17
C GLY A 54 26.90 -10.18 -1.43
N VAL A 55 25.99 -9.23 -1.18
CA VAL A 55 24.69 -9.52 -0.56
C VAL A 55 23.88 -10.46 -1.46
N LEU A 56 23.35 -11.54 -0.88
CA LEU A 56 22.46 -12.48 -1.55
C LEU A 56 21.01 -12.03 -1.35
N THR A 57 20.33 -11.67 -2.44
CA THR A 57 18.93 -11.23 -2.41
C THR A 57 18.04 -12.28 -3.08
N PRO A 58 17.11 -12.91 -2.33
CA PRO A 58 16.13 -13.80 -2.91
C PRO A 58 15.06 -13.01 -3.68
N VAL A 59 14.85 -13.37 -4.94
CA VAL A 59 13.83 -12.79 -5.82
C VAL A 59 12.87 -13.89 -6.24
N ALA A 60 11.59 -13.71 -5.93
CA ALA A 60 10.51 -14.57 -6.35
C ALA A 60 10.09 -14.25 -7.80
N GLU A 61 9.84 -15.29 -8.59
CA GLU A 61 9.23 -15.22 -9.92
C GLU A 61 7.82 -15.84 -9.86
N PHE A 62 6.83 -15.13 -10.39
CA PHE A 62 5.42 -15.48 -10.30
C PHE A 62 4.80 -15.64 -11.69
N ASP A 63 3.63 -16.29 -11.76
CA ASP A 63 2.71 -16.05 -12.87
C ASP A 63 2.35 -14.55 -12.92
N PRO A 64 2.38 -13.90 -14.11
CA PRO A 64 2.08 -12.49 -14.23
C PRO A 64 0.72 -12.13 -13.63
N VAL A 65 0.70 -11.16 -12.72
CA VAL A 65 -0.51 -10.70 -12.04
C VAL A 65 -0.59 -9.18 -12.08
N THR A 66 -1.76 -8.63 -12.43
CA THR A 66 -1.98 -7.18 -12.43
C THR A 66 -2.37 -6.71 -11.04
N VAL A 67 -1.60 -5.77 -10.49
CA VAL A 67 -1.81 -5.13 -9.19
C VAL A 67 -1.64 -3.61 -9.37
N ALA A 68 -2.61 -2.82 -8.95
CA ALA A 68 -2.64 -1.36 -9.08
C ALA A 68 -2.33 -0.87 -10.50
N GLY A 69 -2.88 -1.56 -11.52
CA GLY A 69 -2.68 -1.25 -12.94
C GLY A 69 -1.32 -1.64 -13.51
N SER A 70 -0.40 -2.18 -12.70
CA SER A 70 0.89 -2.68 -13.14
C SER A 70 0.91 -4.21 -13.18
N THR A 71 1.54 -4.80 -14.21
CA THR A 71 1.73 -6.27 -14.26
C THR A 71 3.01 -6.64 -13.55
N ILE A 72 2.87 -7.41 -12.47
CA ILE A 72 3.96 -7.89 -11.62
C ILE A 72 4.24 -9.36 -11.97
N ALA A 73 5.49 -9.69 -12.25
CA ALA A 73 5.96 -11.06 -12.42
C ALA A 73 7.13 -11.41 -11.49
N ARG A 74 7.69 -10.43 -10.77
CA ARG A 74 8.83 -10.61 -9.87
C ARG A 74 8.70 -9.73 -8.64
N ALA A 75 9.11 -10.23 -7.47
CA ALA A 75 9.24 -9.43 -6.25
C ALA A 75 10.44 -9.89 -5.40
N THR A 76 11.01 -8.98 -4.62
CA THR A 76 12.03 -9.33 -3.62
C THR A 76 11.36 -10.00 -2.42
N LEU A 77 12.01 -11.02 -1.85
CA LEU A 77 11.60 -11.63 -0.58
C LEU A 77 12.35 -11.04 0.61
N HIS A 78 13.13 -9.98 0.37
CA HIS A 78 13.98 -9.25 1.30
C HIS A 78 15.15 -10.07 1.86
N ASN A 79 14.89 -11.20 2.52
CA ASN A 79 15.88 -11.95 3.29
C ASN A 79 15.78 -13.47 3.04
N ILE A 80 16.90 -14.18 3.22
CA ILE A 80 16.94 -15.64 3.41
C ILE A 80 16.71 -15.97 4.89
#